data_AF-A0A969P9X1-F1
#
_entry.id   AF-A0A969P9X1-F1
#
_cell.length_a   1.000
_cell.length_b   1.000
_cell.length_c   1.000
_cell.angle_alpha   90.00
_cell.angle_beta   90.00
_cell.angle_gamma   90.00
#
_symmetry.space_group_name_H-M   'P 1'
#
loop_
_entity.id
_entity.type
_entity.pdbx_description
1 polymer ?
#
loop_
_entity_poly.entity_id
_entity_poly.type
_entity_poly.pdbx_seq_one_letter_code
_entity_poly.pdbx_strand_id
1 'polypeptide(L)'
;MPQVSFDELVENVCSGTHLVSFPTDTVPALAARPDRAELIFETKQRSLDKPLILMAAEIDDLWVYVAGSLEEQQIWQQVAERYWPGALTLVLPARDRVPAALNPKDPTTIAVRVPNHAIAQAILAQTGPLATTSVNRSGQPALQTMTEIESQFPQVITLSPEALQISSSSPHLPPLRAPASSSPAIRRALHNHPLDRTRLGTSPTRGCCPGGLKI
;
A
#
# COMPACT_ATOMS: atom_id res chain seq x y z
N MET A 1 14.66 -4.33 25.67
CA MET A 1 13.48 -3.48 25.39
C MET A 1 12.96 -3.78 23.99
N PRO A 2 12.02 -4.73 23.83
CA PRO A 2 11.38 -4.96 22.53
C PRO A 2 9.86 -4.76 22.55
N GLN A 3 9.33 -4.15 23.61
CA GLN A 3 7.92 -3.79 23.75
C GLN A 3 7.83 -2.33 24.20
N VAL A 4 7.02 -1.55 23.51
CA VAL A 4 6.88 -0.11 23.72
C VAL A 4 5.41 0.30 23.72
N SER A 5 5.15 1.53 24.16
CA SER A 5 3.86 2.17 24.00
C SER A 5 3.53 2.43 22.52
N PHE A 6 2.28 2.78 22.23
CA PHE A 6 1.85 3.11 20.88
C PHE A 6 2.65 4.28 20.29
N ASP A 7 2.80 5.36 21.05
CA ASP A 7 3.45 6.59 20.58
C ASP A 7 4.95 6.35 20.33
N GLU A 8 5.62 5.63 21.23
CA GLU A 8 7.01 5.23 21.02
C GLU A 8 7.18 4.36 19.78
N LEU A 9 6.25 3.45 19.47
CA LEU A 9 6.32 2.65 18.24
C LEU A 9 6.28 3.55 17.01
N VAL A 10 5.34 4.50 16.97
CA VAL A 10 5.19 5.47 15.88
C VAL A 10 6.45 6.33 15.74
N GLU A 11 6.98 6.87 16.84
CA GLU A 11 8.21 7.66 16.83
C GLU A 11 9.40 6.87 16.27
N ASN A 12 9.55 5.61 16.71
CA ASN A 12 10.66 4.75 16.29
C ASN A 12 10.61 4.37 14.81
N VAL A 13 9.44 4.09 14.25
CA VAL A 13 9.36 3.83 12.80
C VAL A 13 9.54 5.11 12.01
N CYS A 14 8.98 6.24 12.48
CA CYS A 14 9.12 7.54 11.84
C CYS A 14 10.57 8.06 11.83
N SER A 15 11.40 7.72 12.83
CA SER A 15 12.83 8.08 12.83
C SER A 15 13.60 7.43 11.66
N GLY A 16 13.08 6.32 11.11
CA GLY A 16 13.68 5.59 10.00
C GLY A 16 14.89 4.74 10.40
N THR A 17 15.11 4.51 11.69
CA THR A 17 16.22 3.69 12.20
C THR A 17 15.79 2.32 12.69
N HIS A 18 14.50 2.11 12.93
CA HIS A 18 13.99 0.89 13.54
C HIS A 18 12.97 0.17 12.66
N LEU A 19 12.97 -1.15 12.79
CA LEU A 19 11.88 -2.00 12.35
C LEU A 19 10.86 -2.13 13.45
N VAL A 20 9.60 -2.06 13.07
CA VAL A 20 8.48 -2.29 13.99
C VAL A 20 7.66 -3.48 13.55
N SER A 21 6.98 -4.12 14.48
CA SER A 21 5.98 -5.12 14.17
C SER A 21 4.68 -4.86 14.91
N PHE A 22 3.57 -5.03 14.19
CA PHE A 22 2.22 -4.80 14.69
C PHE A 22 1.22 -5.79 14.09
N PRO A 23 0.12 -6.08 14.78
CA PRO A 23 -0.89 -7.02 14.30
C PRO A 23 -1.66 -6.45 13.09
N THR A 24 -2.08 -7.34 12.20
CA THR A 24 -3.02 -7.02 11.10
C THR A 24 -4.20 -7.99 11.14
N ASP A 25 -5.17 -7.82 10.23
CA ASP A 25 -6.32 -8.70 10.02
C ASP A 25 -5.94 -10.08 9.44
N THR A 26 -4.67 -10.29 9.11
CA THR A 26 -4.16 -11.54 8.56
C THR A 26 -3.09 -12.16 9.45
N VAL A 27 -1.87 -11.63 9.37
CA VAL A 27 -0.73 -12.01 10.21
C VAL A 27 0.00 -10.75 10.65
N PRO A 28 0.75 -10.78 11.76
CA PRO A 28 1.65 -9.70 12.11
C PRO A 28 2.51 -9.23 10.94
N ALA A 29 2.62 -7.92 10.79
CA ALA A 29 3.46 -7.28 9.78
C ALA A 29 4.79 -6.85 10.42
N LEU A 30 5.90 -7.13 9.74
CA LEU A 30 7.18 -6.48 9.97
C LEU A 30 7.22 -5.28 9.04
N ALA A 31 7.48 -4.10 9.58
CA ALA A 31 7.34 -2.84 8.88
C ALA A 31 8.55 -1.94 9.06
N ALA A 32 8.80 -1.15 8.02
CA ALA A 32 9.78 -0.08 7.97
C ALA A 32 9.18 1.09 7.21
N ARG A 33 9.80 2.27 7.34
CA ARG A 33 9.53 3.34 6.40
C ARG A 33 9.85 2.90 4.97
N PRO A 34 9.08 3.34 3.95
CA PRO A 34 9.30 2.91 2.56
C PRO A 34 10.70 3.21 2.03
N ASP A 35 11.29 4.33 2.42
CA ASP A 35 12.67 4.74 2.06
C ASP A 35 13.76 4.01 2.86
N ARG A 36 13.35 3.13 3.78
CA ARG A 36 14.20 2.29 4.65
C ARG A 36 13.85 0.81 4.54
N ALA A 37 13.21 0.42 3.44
CA ALA A 37 12.75 -0.94 3.19
C ALA A 37 13.90 -1.97 3.18
N GLU A 38 15.13 -1.55 2.91
CA GLU A 38 16.35 -2.38 2.98
C GLU A 38 16.53 -3.07 4.34
N LEU A 39 16.14 -2.41 5.44
CA LEU A 39 16.25 -2.94 6.80
C LEU A 39 15.47 -4.25 6.97
N ILE A 40 14.32 -4.38 6.28
CA ILE A 40 13.49 -5.59 6.30
C ILE A 40 14.23 -6.75 5.64
N PHE A 41 14.89 -6.50 4.50
CA PHE A 41 15.61 -7.54 3.78
C PHE A 41 16.83 -8.03 4.58
N GLU A 42 17.59 -7.11 5.15
CA GLU A 42 18.75 -7.38 5.98
C GLU A 42 18.36 -8.21 7.21
N THR A 43 17.35 -7.75 7.95
CA THR A 43 16.90 -8.40 9.20
C THR A 43 16.34 -9.80 8.95
N LYS A 44 15.55 -9.98 7.87
CA LYS A 44 14.95 -11.27 7.57
C LYS A 44 15.86 -12.22 6.78
N GLN A 45 17.03 -11.75 6.33
CA GLN A 45 17.83 -12.40 5.30
C GLN A 45 16.93 -12.82 4.12
N ARG A 46 16.01 -11.94 3.74
CA ARG A 46 14.97 -12.22 2.75
C ARG A 46 15.59 -12.14 1.36
N SER A 47 15.22 -13.07 0.48
CA SER A 47 15.59 -12.93 -0.94
C SER A 47 14.99 -11.66 -1.52
N LEU A 48 15.81 -10.91 -2.25
CA LEU A 48 15.42 -9.72 -3.02
C LEU A 48 14.38 -10.04 -4.11
N ASP A 49 14.17 -11.31 -4.45
CA ASP A 49 13.10 -11.78 -5.36
C ASP A 49 11.67 -11.60 -4.80
N LYS A 50 11.54 -11.36 -3.50
CA LYS A 50 10.23 -11.31 -2.83
C LYS A 50 9.90 -9.87 -2.47
N PRO A 51 9.17 -9.12 -3.31
CA PRO A 51 8.85 -7.73 -3.04
C PRO A 51 8.06 -7.54 -1.74
N LEU A 52 8.05 -6.31 -1.26
CA LEU A 52 7.31 -5.86 -0.08
C LEU A 52 5.94 -5.31 -0.47
N ILE A 53 5.04 -5.22 0.51
CA ILE A 53 3.70 -4.63 0.36
C ILE A 53 3.72 -3.26 1.02
N LEU A 54 3.30 -2.23 0.30
CA LEU A 54 3.05 -0.91 0.87
C LEU A 54 1.66 -0.90 1.51
N MET A 55 1.60 -0.75 2.83
CA MET A 55 0.35 -0.63 3.56
C MET A 55 0.10 0.83 3.96
N ALA A 56 -1.16 1.26 3.94
CA ALA A 56 -1.58 2.58 4.43
C ALA A 56 -2.93 2.48 5.16
N ALA A 57 -3.30 3.52 5.90
CA ALA A 57 -4.60 3.60 6.58
C ALA A 57 -5.73 3.91 5.59
N GLU A 58 -5.44 4.73 4.59
CA GLU A 58 -6.39 5.19 3.59
C GLU A 58 -5.91 4.88 2.17
N ILE A 59 -6.87 4.71 1.27
CA ILE A 59 -6.62 4.35 -0.13
C ILE A 59 -5.86 5.44 -0.91
N ASP A 60 -6.17 6.71 -0.64
CA ASP A 60 -5.59 7.86 -1.34
C ASP A 60 -4.07 7.98 -1.10
N ASP A 61 -3.60 7.54 0.07
CA ASP A 61 -2.18 7.50 0.41
C ASP A 61 -1.40 6.48 -0.43
N LEU A 62 -2.08 5.54 -1.10
CA LEU A 62 -1.47 4.51 -1.93
C LEU A 62 -1.47 4.90 -3.42
N TRP A 63 -2.53 5.54 -3.91
CA TRP A 63 -2.69 5.90 -5.33
C TRP A 63 -1.63 6.81 -5.89
N VAL A 64 -1.05 7.63 -5.03
CA VAL A 64 0.08 8.46 -5.41
C VAL A 64 1.29 7.64 -5.88
N TYR A 65 1.42 6.36 -5.49
CA TYR A 65 2.49 5.44 -5.87
C TYR A 65 2.17 4.59 -7.12
N VAL A 66 0.91 4.59 -7.57
CA VAL A 66 0.43 3.70 -8.63
C VAL A 66 0.36 4.43 -9.97
N ALA A 67 0.95 3.83 -11.00
CA ALA A 67 0.89 4.30 -12.38
C ALA A 67 -0.24 3.59 -13.13
N GLY A 68 -0.82 4.26 -14.13
CA GLY A 68 -1.90 3.70 -14.95
C GLY A 68 -2.70 4.80 -15.64
N SER A 69 -3.42 4.43 -16.69
CA SER A 69 -4.43 5.27 -17.33
C SER A 69 -5.62 5.56 -16.40
N LEU A 70 -6.45 6.54 -16.79
CA LEU A 70 -7.65 6.88 -16.01
C LEU A 70 -8.64 5.69 -15.92
N GLU A 71 -8.80 4.94 -17.01
CA GLU A 71 -9.70 3.79 -17.07
C GLU A 71 -9.23 2.67 -16.13
N GLU A 72 -7.94 2.35 -16.15
CA GLU A 72 -7.34 1.37 -15.25
C GLU A 72 -7.52 1.78 -13.78
N GLN A 73 -7.22 3.04 -13.45
CA GLN A 73 -7.37 3.55 -12.08
C GLN A 73 -8.83 3.48 -11.59
N GLN A 74 -9.81 3.73 -12.46
CA GLN A 74 -11.23 3.61 -12.12
C GLN A 74 -11.62 2.16 -11.77
N ILE A 75 -11.11 1.18 -12.52
CA ILE A 75 -11.36 -0.23 -12.25
C ILE A 75 -10.72 -0.63 -10.91
N TRP A 76 -9.47 -0.24 -10.68
CA TRP A 76 -8.76 -0.54 -9.43
C TRP A 76 -9.43 0.12 -8.22
N GLN A 77 -9.91 1.35 -8.36
CA GLN A 77 -10.70 2.05 -7.35
C GLN A 77 -11.95 1.25 -6.95
N GLN A 78 -12.73 0.77 -7.92
CA GLN A 78 -13.95 -0.01 -7.63
C GLN A 78 -13.64 -1.31 -6.89
N VAL A 79 -12.54 -1.97 -7.26
CA VAL A 79 -12.09 -3.19 -6.56
C VAL A 79 -11.68 -2.83 -5.12
N ALA A 80 -10.87 -1.79 -4.95
CA ALA A 80 -10.40 -1.36 -3.66
C ALA A 80 -11.56 -0.93 -2.73
N GLU A 81 -12.51 -0.11 -3.20
CA GLU A 81 -13.70 0.30 -2.43
C GLU A 81 -14.55 -0.88 -1.95
N ARG A 82 -14.53 -1.99 -2.69
CA ARG A 82 -15.30 -3.18 -2.35
C ARG A 82 -14.61 -4.08 -1.32
N TYR A 83 -13.28 -4.15 -1.35
CA TYR A 83 -12.52 -5.15 -0.58
C TYR A 83 -11.57 -4.55 0.46
N TRP A 84 -11.39 -3.23 0.46
CA TRP A 84 -10.62 -2.51 1.47
C TRP A 84 -11.53 -1.67 2.37
N PRO A 85 -11.20 -1.58 3.68
CA PRO A 85 -10.12 -2.28 4.38
C PRO A 85 -10.30 -3.82 4.39
N GLY A 86 -9.21 -4.57 4.19
CA GLY A 86 -9.28 -6.04 4.19
C GLY A 86 -8.03 -6.77 3.69
N ALA A 87 -8.19 -8.08 3.46
CA ALA A 87 -7.09 -8.99 3.13
C ALA A 87 -6.61 -8.92 1.66
N LEU A 88 -7.32 -8.18 0.80
CA LEU A 88 -6.92 -8.04 -0.60
C LEU A 88 -5.60 -7.27 -0.71
N THR A 89 -4.69 -7.71 -1.57
CA THR A 89 -3.50 -6.94 -1.98
C THR A 89 -3.56 -6.79 -3.49
N LEU A 90 -3.39 -5.56 -3.99
CA LEU A 90 -3.32 -5.30 -5.43
C LEU A 90 -1.86 -5.13 -5.83
N VAL A 91 -1.44 -5.79 -6.90
CA VAL A 91 -0.12 -5.61 -7.51
C VAL A 91 -0.34 -4.82 -8.80
N LEU A 92 0.13 -3.58 -8.81
CA LEU A 92 -0.17 -2.60 -9.85
C LEU A 92 1.12 -1.98 -10.40
N PRO A 93 1.09 -1.35 -11.59
CA PRO A 93 2.24 -0.61 -12.10
C PRO A 93 2.69 0.48 -11.12
N ALA A 94 3.99 0.61 -10.91
CA ALA A 94 4.59 1.58 -10.00
C ALA A 94 4.89 2.91 -10.71
N ARG A 95 4.75 4.02 -9.99
CA ARG A 95 5.34 5.31 -10.39
C ARG A 95 6.80 5.41 -9.94
N ASP A 96 7.54 6.33 -10.53
CA ASP A 96 8.94 6.65 -10.16
C ASP A 96 9.13 7.07 -8.69
N ARG A 97 8.06 7.49 -7.99
CA ARG A 97 8.14 7.81 -6.56
C ARG A 97 8.32 6.58 -5.66
N VAL A 98 8.08 5.38 -6.17
CA VAL A 98 8.19 4.15 -5.39
C VAL A 98 9.67 3.91 -5.09
N PRO A 99 10.08 3.82 -3.81
CA PRO A 99 11.46 3.49 -3.50
C PRO A 99 11.82 2.13 -4.09
N ALA A 100 12.91 2.06 -4.86
CA ALA A 100 13.36 0.82 -5.50
C ALA A 100 13.60 -0.31 -4.49
N ALA A 101 13.90 0.04 -3.23
CA ALA A 101 14.04 -0.91 -2.13
C ALA A 101 12.77 -1.75 -1.86
N LEU A 102 11.56 -1.31 -2.26
CA LEU A 102 10.34 -2.13 -2.09
C LEU A 102 10.29 -3.32 -3.05
N ASN A 103 10.85 -3.18 -4.25
CA ASN A 103 10.93 -4.25 -5.24
C ASN A 103 12.29 -4.21 -5.95
N PRO A 104 13.36 -4.70 -5.28
CA PRO A 104 14.73 -4.49 -5.73
C PRO A 104 15.07 -5.12 -7.09
N LYS A 105 14.32 -6.15 -7.51
CA LYS A 105 14.56 -6.85 -8.78
C LYS A 105 13.68 -6.36 -9.92
N ASP A 106 12.48 -5.88 -9.63
CA ASP A 106 11.54 -5.41 -10.64
C ASP A 106 10.77 -4.18 -10.15
N PRO A 107 11.37 -2.98 -10.17
CA PRO A 107 10.74 -1.77 -9.66
C PRO A 107 9.57 -1.27 -10.52
N THR A 108 9.12 -2.02 -11.52
CA THR A 108 8.00 -1.63 -12.41
C THR A 108 6.63 -1.84 -11.77
N THR A 109 6.54 -2.60 -10.69
CA THR A 109 5.28 -2.89 -9.99
C THR A 109 5.39 -2.68 -8.48
N ILE A 110 4.25 -2.35 -7.86
CA ILE A 110 4.09 -2.18 -6.42
C ILE A 110 2.88 -2.97 -5.92
N ALA A 111 3.06 -3.68 -4.80
CA ALA A 111 1.97 -4.29 -4.05
C ALA A 111 1.44 -3.30 -3.01
N VAL A 112 0.13 -3.07 -2.98
CA VAL A 112 -0.54 -2.11 -2.09
C VAL A 112 -1.71 -2.76 -1.34
N ARG A 113 -1.97 -2.33 -0.10
CA ARG A 113 -3.06 -2.84 0.75
C ARG A 113 -3.50 -1.85 1.83
N VAL A 114 -4.80 -1.81 2.13
CA VAL A 114 -5.35 -1.18 3.34
C VAL A 114 -5.83 -2.30 4.29
N PRO A 115 -5.17 -2.54 5.43
CA PRO A 115 -5.53 -3.63 6.34
C PRO A 115 -6.77 -3.30 7.19
N ASN A 116 -7.61 -4.30 7.49
CA ASN A 116 -8.79 -4.15 8.35
C ASN A 116 -8.51 -4.45 9.82
N HIS A 117 -7.54 -3.75 10.41
CA HIS A 117 -7.18 -3.94 11.81
C HIS A 117 -6.98 -2.58 12.49
N ALA A 118 -7.74 -2.32 13.55
CA ALA A 118 -7.78 -1.02 14.21
C ALA A 118 -6.39 -0.50 14.60
N ILE A 119 -5.55 -1.35 15.19
CA ILE A 119 -4.16 -1.00 15.55
C ILE A 119 -3.32 -0.66 14.31
N ALA A 120 -3.40 -1.46 13.25
CA ALA A 120 -2.65 -1.22 12.02
C ALA A 120 -3.07 0.09 11.38
N GLN A 121 -4.38 0.35 11.27
CA GLN A 121 -4.90 1.60 10.73
C GLN A 121 -4.48 2.80 11.58
N ALA A 122 -4.52 2.70 12.91
CA ALA A 122 -4.06 3.76 13.80
C ALA A 122 -2.58 4.10 13.59
N ILE A 123 -1.72 3.07 13.51
CA ILE A 123 -0.29 3.25 13.27
C ILE A 123 -0.10 3.93 11.90
N LEU A 124 -0.69 3.35 10.86
CA LEU A 124 -0.55 3.84 9.48
C LEU A 124 -1.12 5.25 9.29
N ALA A 125 -2.13 5.65 10.06
CA ALA A 125 -2.68 6.99 10.02
C ALA A 125 -1.72 8.03 10.62
N GLN A 126 -0.86 7.63 11.56
CA GLN A 126 0.15 8.52 12.15
C GLN A 126 1.48 8.48 11.41
N THR A 127 1.88 7.33 10.88
CA THR A 127 3.17 7.15 10.20
C THR A 127 3.11 7.48 8.71
N GLY A 128 1.91 7.45 8.13
CA GLY A 128 1.74 7.31 6.68
C GLY A 128 2.07 5.89 6.22
N PRO A 129 2.21 5.68 4.89
CA PRO A 129 2.45 4.36 4.33
C PRO A 129 3.74 3.71 4.83
N LEU A 130 3.68 2.41 5.14
CA LEU A 130 4.83 1.62 5.56
C LEU A 130 5.07 0.46 4.58
N ALA A 131 6.35 0.15 4.34
CA ALA A 131 6.73 -1.06 3.63
C ALA A 131 6.64 -2.24 4.60
N THR A 132 5.97 -3.32 4.19
CA THR A 132 5.61 -4.43 5.06
C THR A 132 5.85 -5.80 4.44
N THR A 133 6.02 -6.80 5.32
CA THR A 133 5.99 -8.23 4.99
C THR A 133 5.47 -9.02 6.18
N SER A 134 4.94 -10.23 5.98
CA SER A 134 4.59 -11.13 7.08
C SER A 134 5.80 -11.40 7.98
N VAL A 135 5.63 -11.56 9.29
CA VAL A 135 6.77 -11.89 10.16
C VAL A 135 7.04 -13.40 10.14
N ASN A 136 8.06 -13.82 9.41
CA ASN A 136 8.52 -15.21 9.34
C ASN A 136 9.98 -15.28 8.91
N ARG A 137 10.76 -16.23 9.43
CA ARG A 137 12.02 -16.60 8.76
C ARG A 137 11.71 -17.16 7.38
N SER A 138 12.55 -16.85 6.39
CA SER A 138 12.32 -17.30 5.01
C SER A 138 12.16 -18.83 4.96
N GLY A 139 11.02 -19.30 4.45
CA GLY A 139 10.68 -20.73 4.38
C GLY A 139 9.98 -21.31 5.62
N GLN A 140 9.77 -20.52 6.68
CA GLN A 140 9.04 -20.92 7.89
C GLN A 140 7.62 -20.33 7.92
N PRO A 141 6.69 -20.93 8.69
CA PRO A 141 5.36 -20.35 8.95
C PRO A 141 5.44 -18.93 9.53
N ALA A 142 4.39 -18.14 9.34
CA ALA A 142 4.26 -16.83 9.97
C ALA A 142 4.10 -16.94 11.48
N LEU A 143 4.88 -16.14 12.20
CA LEU A 143 4.70 -15.93 13.63
C LEU A 143 3.36 -15.23 13.86
N GLN A 144 2.67 -15.63 14.91
CA GLN A 144 1.30 -15.19 15.17
C GLN A 144 1.22 -14.20 16.33
N THR A 145 2.22 -14.20 17.22
CA THR A 145 2.23 -13.35 18.42
C THR A 145 3.43 -12.41 18.46
N MET A 146 3.27 -11.23 19.08
CA MET A 146 4.38 -10.28 19.26
C MET A 146 5.53 -10.86 20.08
N THR A 147 5.21 -11.71 21.07
CA THR A 147 6.20 -12.41 21.90
C THR A 147 7.08 -13.36 21.09
N GLU A 148 6.51 -14.09 20.13
CA GLU A 148 7.30 -14.94 19.21
C GLU A 148 8.23 -14.09 18.33
N ILE A 149 7.73 -12.94 17.87
CA ILE A 149 8.48 -12.01 17.01
C ILE A 149 9.67 -11.43 17.77
N GLU A 150 9.47 -10.97 18.99
CA GLU A 150 10.51 -10.50 19.89
C GLU A 150 11.58 -11.57 20.14
N SER A 151 11.17 -12.80 20.43
CA SER A 151 12.08 -13.92 20.66
C SER A 151 12.94 -14.23 19.43
N GLN A 152 12.34 -14.15 18.23
CA GLN A 152 13.03 -14.49 16.98
C GLN A 152 13.83 -13.33 16.37
N PHE A 153 13.41 -12.09 16.62
CA PHE A 153 13.96 -10.85 16.08
C PHE A 153 14.09 -9.79 17.20
N PRO A 154 15.07 -9.94 18.11
CA PRO A 154 15.19 -9.09 19.31
C PRO A 154 15.44 -7.60 19.01
N GLN A 155 15.84 -7.25 17.79
CA GLN A 155 16.00 -5.88 17.31
C GLN A 155 14.70 -5.24 16.79
N VAL A 156 13.61 -6.00 16.65
CA VAL A 156 12.32 -5.49 16.17
C VAL A 156 11.51 -4.96 17.35
N ILE A 157 11.01 -3.75 17.21
CA ILE A 157 10.18 -3.10 18.23
C ILE A 157 8.74 -3.56 18.05
N THR A 158 8.09 -4.01 19.13
CA THR A 158 6.69 -4.45 19.13
C THR A 158 5.86 -3.64 20.14
N LEU A 159 4.54 -3.70 20.05
CA LEU A 159 3.66 -3.13 21.08
C LEU A 159 3.67 -4.00 22.33
N SER A 160 3.63 -3.36 23.50
CA SER A 160 3.39 -4.07 24.75
C SER A 160 1.98 -4.69 24.79
N PRO A 161 1.76 -5.77 25.57
CA PRO A 161 0.43 -6.36 25.78
C PRO A 161 -0.63 -5.35 26.20
N GLU A 162 -0.28 -4.37 27.05
CA GLU A 162 -1.17 -3.30 27.49
C GLU A 162 -1.55 -2.37 26.34
N ALA A 163 -0.60 -2.00 25.49
CA ALA A 163 -0.85 -1.16 24.31
C ALA A 163 -1.76 -1.85 23.27
N LEU A 164 -1.69 -3.19 23.16
CA LEU A 164 -2.58 -4.00 22.34
C LEU A 164 -4.02 -4.07 22.91
N GLN A 165 -4.18 -3.98 24.23
CA GLN A 165 -5.48 -4.02 24.90
C GLN A 165 -6.19 -2.66 24.89
N ILE A 166 -5.47 -1.56 25.11
CA ILE A 166 -6.05 -0.21 25.15
C ILE A 166 -6.66 0.16 23.78
N SER A 167 -6.03 -0.28 22.70
CA SER A 167 -6.50 -0.04 21.34
C SER A 167 -7.64 -0.96 20.87
N SER A 168 -7.89 -2.08 21.56
CA SER A 168 -9.03 -2.96 21.28
C SER A 168 -10.26 -2.68 22.16
N SER A 169 -10.10 -1.95 23.28
CA SER A 169 -11.16 -1.69 24.27
C SER A 169 -11.54 -0.22 24.45
N SER A 170 -10.88 0.73 23.78
CA SER A 170 -11.11 2.16 23.97
C SER A 170 -11.59 2.86 22.68
N PRO A 171 -12.62 3.73 22.74
CA PRO A 171 -13.06 4.57 21.62
C PRO A 171 -12.10 5.75 21.33
N HIS A 172 -10.92 5.76 21.97
CA HIS A 172 -9.95 6.85 21.91
C HIS A 172 -8.69 6.48 21.12
N LEU A 173 -8.84 5.78 19.99
CA LEU A 173 -7.89 5.99 18.91
C LEU A 173 -7.93 7.51 18.59
N PRO A 174 -6.76 8.18 18.44
CA PRO A 174 -6.79 9.54 17.90
C PRO A 174 -7.58 9.49 16.60
N PRO A 175 -8.50 10.45 16.37
CA PRO A 175 -9.32 10.44 15.16
C PRO A 175 -8.39 10.31 13.96
N LEU A 176 -8.72 9.38 13.06
CA LEU A 176 -8.12 9.30 11.72
C LEU A 176 -8.00 10.75 11.23
N ARG A 177 -6.75 11.22 11.08
CA ARG A 177 -6.50 12.63 10.76
C ARG A 177 -7.28 12.93 9.48
N ALA A 178 -8.25 13.84 9.56
CA ALA A 178 -9.09 14.16 8.42
C ALA A 178 -8.18 14.51 7.21
N PRO A 179 -8.51 14.04 6.00
CA PRO A 179 -7.67 14.28 4.83
C PRO A 179 -7.41 15.78 4.72
N ALA A 180 -6.14 16.13 4.52
CA ALA A 180 -5.81 17.45 4.01
C ALA A 180 -6.62 17.62 2.73
N SER A 181 -7.58 18.55 2.79
CA SER A 181 -8.62 18.80 1.80
C SER A 181 -8.20 18.44 0.38
N SER A 182 -8.98 17.56 -0.24
CA SER A 182 -8.95 17.23 -1.66
C SER A 182 -8.65 18.48 -2.50
N SER A 183 -7.58 18.39 -3.30
CA SER A 183 -7.30 19.40 -4.32
C SER A 183 -8.54 19.58 -5.22
N PRO A 184 -8.89 20.81 -5.66
CA PRO A 184 -10.11 21.10 -6.42
C PRO A 184 -10.24 20.40 -7.79
N ALA A 185 -9.22 19.65 -8.21
CA ALA A 185 -9.08 19.14 -9.57
C ALA A 185 -10.09 18.04 -9.95
N ILE A 186 -10.68 17.31 -9.00
CA ILE A 186 -11.52 16.13 -9.32
C ILE A 186 -13.03 16.47 -9.35
N ARG A 187 -13.47 17.58 -8.73
CA ARG A 187 -14.92 17.92 -8.70
C ARG A 187 -15.49 18.48 -10.01
N ARG A 188 -14.66 18.81 -11.01
CA ARG A 188 -15.12 19.52 -12.22
C ARG A 188 -15.33 18.65 -13.46
N ALA A 189 -15.12 17.33 -13.37
CA ALA A 189 -15.21 16.44 -14.54
C ALA A 189 -16.55 15.70 -14.70
N LEU A 190 -17.51 15.82 -13.77
CA LEU A 190 -18.78 15.05 -13.81
C LEU A 190 -20.01 15.87 -14.23
N HIS A 191 -19.86 17.15 -14.55
CA HIS A 191 -20.97 17.97 -15.06
C HIS A 191 -20.52 18.74 -16.29
N ASN A 192 -20.53 18.09 -17.45
CA ASN A 192 -20.92 18.66 -18.74
C ASN A 192 -20.60 17.67 -19.87
N HIS A 193 -21.59 16.87 -20.26
CA HIS A 193 -21.71 16.44 -21.65
C HIS A 193 -23.19 16.17 -21.97
N PRO A 194 -23.84 16.97 -22.84
CA PRO A 194 -25.10 16.57 -23.43
C PRO A 194 -24.83 15.47 -24.48
N LEU A 195 -25.59 14.39 -24.39
CA LEU A 195 -25.66 13.32 -25.39
C LEU A 195 -26.24 13.89 -26.69
N ASP A 196 -25.44 13.99 -27.75
CA ASP A 196 -25.97 14.15 -29.11
C ASP A 196 -26.06 12.78 -29.78
N ARG A 197 -27.31 12.29 -29.89
CA ARG A 197 -27.70 11.20 -30.77
C ARG A 197 -28.16 11.82 -32.09
N THR A 198 -27.36 11.80 -33.14
CA THR A 198 -27.88 11.75 -34.51
C THR A 198 -26.83 11.42 -35.58
N ARG A 199 -27.00 10.25 -36.22
CA ARG A 199 -27.09 10.01 -37.69
C ARG A 199 -26.39 8.73 -38.15
N LEU A 200 -27.24 7.79 -38.57
CA LEU A 200 -26.94 6.79 -39.59
C LEU A 200 -26.50 7.47 -40.90
N GLY A 201 -25.64 6.80 -41.68
CA GLY A 201 -25.44 7.16 -43.08
C GLY A 201 -24.23 6.53 -43.77
N THR A 202 -24.46 5.36 -44.36
CA THR A 202 -24.01 4.94 -45.71
C THR A 202 -22.53 5.04 -46.12
N SER A 203 -21.97 3.86 -46.41
CA SER A 203 -20.87 3.63 -47.38
C SER A 203 -21.24 4.12 -48.80
N PRO A 204 -20.27 4.58 -49.61
CA PRO A 204 -19.99 3.85 -50.85
C PRO A 204 -18.51 3.81 -51.27
N THR A 205 -18.29 3.05 -52.35
CA THR A 205 -17.07 2.53 -52.96
C THR A 205 -16.37 3.48 -53.97
N ARG A 206 -15.14 3.07 -54.39
CA ARG A 206 -14.28 3.51 -55.52
C ARG A 206 -13.41 4.76 -55.24
N GLY A 207 -12.15 4.90 -55.65
CA GLY A 207 -11.23 4.14 -56.52
C GLY A 207 -10.01 5.03 -56.85
N CYS A 208 -9.01 4.45 -57.55
CA CYS A 208 -7.80 5.06 -58.15
C CYS A 208 -6.50 5.22 -57.32
N CYS A 209 -5.57 4.32 -57.63
CA CYS A 209 -4.09 4.40 -57.59
C CYS A 209 -3.54 5.50 -58.57
N PRO A 210 -2.21 5.68 -58.84
CA PRO A 210 -1.05 4.85 -58.46
C PRO A 210 0.30 5.54 -58.17
N GLY A 211 1.27 4.72 -57.75
CA GLY A 211 2.74 4.93 -57.91
C GLY A 211 3.49 4.88 -56.57
N GLY A 212 4.50 4.06 -56.32
CA GLY A 212 5.20 3.05 -57.11
C GLY A 212 6.46 2.59 -56.36
N LEU A 213 7.05 1.50 -56.85
CA LEU A 213 8.46 1.06 -56.72
C LEU A 213 8.85 0.01 -55.65
N LYS A 214 9.67 -0.93 -56.16
CA LYS A 214 10.34 -2.13 -55.58
C LYS A 214 9.46 -3.37 -55.68
N ILE A 215 9.73 -4.35 -56.56
CA ILE A 215 10.95 -4.87 -57.20
C ILE A 215 10.54 -5.54 -58.52
#